data_AF-B1FRV5-F1
#
_entry.id   AF-B1FRV5-F1
#
_cell.length_a   1.000
_cell.length_b   1.000
_cell.length_c   1.000
_cell.angle_alpha   90.00
_cell.angle_beta   90.00
_cell.angle_gamma   90.00
#
_symmetry.space_group_name_H-M   'P 1'
#
loop_
_entity.id
_entity.type
_entity.pdbx_description
1 polymer ?
#
loop_
_entity_poly.entity_id
_entity_poly.type
_entity_poly.pdbx_seq_one_letter_code
_entity_poly.pdbx_strand_id
1 'polypeptide(L)'
;MQHAGCAPAGDPIPSADTPPVGAVLAYVARSPSPLAIVPLEDLLALDEQPNLPGPPCGHPNWLRRLPRAVDALFDADVRIRIAAIEHARRPAEDDA
;
A
#
# COMPACT_ATOMS: atom_id res chain seq x y z
N MET A 1 9.39 2.36 9.94
CA MET A 1 9.65 2.67 8.51
C MET A 1 10.96 3.41 8.29
N GLN A 2 11.24 4.52 8.99
CA GLN A 2 12.51 5.26 8.86
C GLN A 2 13.75 4.40 9.16
N HIS A 3 13.77 3.69 10.30
CA HIS A 3 14.86 2.73 10.60
C HIS A 3 15.01 1.59 9.59
N ALA A 4 13.96 1.33 8.80
CA ALA A 4 13.96 0.32 7.77
C ALA A 4 14.28 0.90 6.37
N GLY A 5 14.67 2.17 6.29
CA GLY A 5 15.00 2.83 5.01
C GLY A 5 13.80 3.01 4.06
N CYS A 6 12.57 2.74 4.51
CA CYS A 6 11.37 2.86 3.68
C CYS A 6 10.76 4.26 3.70
N ALA A 7 11.22 5.12 4.62
CA ALA A 7 10.82 6.51 4.73
C ALA A 7 12.06 7.36 5.06
N PRO A 8 12.15 8.62 4.61
CA PRO A 8 13.29 9.48 4.89
C PRO A 8 13.44 9.74 6.40
N ALA A 9 14.69 9.70 6.88
CA ALA A 9 14.99 9.99 8.28
C ALA A 9 14.89 11.49 8.56
N GLY A 10 14.24 11.87 9.66
CA GLY A 10 14.13 13.26 10.09
C GLY A 10 12.98 14.05 9.44
N ASP A 11 12.25 13.46 8.49
CA ASP A 11 11.03 14.05 7.96
C ASP A 11 9.96 14.19 9.06
N PRO A 12 9.13 15.26 9.00
CA PRO A 12 8.01 15.43 9.91
C PRO A 12 7.03 14.26 9.77
N ILE A 13 6.34 13.95 10.86
CA ILE A 13 5.28 12.92 10.86
C ILE A 13 4.18 13.38 9.89
N PRO A 14 3.81 12.57 8.87
CA PRO A 14 2.74 12.91 7.96
C PRO A 14 1.40 13.07 8.70
N SER A 15 0.53 13.97 8.22
CA SER A 15 -0.82 14.09 8.75
C SER A 15 -1.65 12.84 8.41
N ALA A 16 -2.76 12.66 9.14
CA ALA A 16 -3.70 11.58 8.87
C ALA A 16 -4.31 11.67 7.45
N ASP A 17 -4.45 12.87 6.91
CA ASP A 17 -4.99 13.12 5.56
C ASP A 17 -3.99 12.82 4.44
N THR A 18 -2.72 12.57 4.77
CA THR A 18 -1.68 12.27 3.77
C THR A 18 -0.81 11.12 4.28
N PRO A 19 -1.39 9.92 4.45
CA PRO A 19 -0.65 8.79 4.96
C PRO A 19 0.47 8.40 3.99
N PRO A 20 1.65 7.98 4.49
CA PRO A 20 2.78 7.60 3.66
C PRO A 20 2.61 6.18 3.09
N VAL A 21 1.55 5.94 2.32
CA VAL A 21 1.11 4.61 1.85
C VAL A 21 2.25 3.85 1.15
N GLY A 22 3.01 4.52 0.28
CA GLY A 22 4.16 3.88 -0.41
C GLY A 22 5.23 3.37 0.56
N ALA A 23 5.53 4.11 1.63
CA ALA A 23 6.50 3.70 2.63
C ALA A 23 6.00 2.52 3.48
N VAL A 24 4.70 2.50 3.79
CA VAL A 24 4.05 1.38 4.50
C VAL A 24 4.10 0.12 3.65
N LEU A 25 3.71 0.22 2.38
CA LEU A 25 3.76 -0.88 1.42
C LEU A 25 5.18 -1.43 1.25
N ALA A 26 6.17 -0.55 1.05
CA ALA A 26 7.58 -0.95 0.97
C ALA A 26 8.04 -1.65 2.26
N TYR A 27 7.66 -1.14 3.43
CA TYR A 27 8.05 -1.72 4.71
C TYR A 27 7.51 -3.14 4.91
N VAL A 28 6.23 -3.38 4.60
CA VAL A 28 5.63 -4.72 4.67
C VAL A 28 6.24 -5.65 3.62
N ALA A 29 6.49 -5.13 2.41
CA ALA A 29 7.08 -5.89 1.32
C ALA A 29 8.51 -6.40 1.62
N ARG A 30 9.26 -5.74 2.53
CA ARG A 30 10.57 -6.21 3.00
C ARG A 30 10.53 -7.47 3.87
N SER A 31 9.34 -7.95 4.26
CA SER A 31 9.23 -9.21 5.00
C SER A 31 9.90 -10.36 4.23
N PRO A 32 10.47 -11.36 4.92
CA PRO A 32 11.08 -12.52 4.27
C PRO A 32 10.05 -13.50 3.67
N SER A 33 8.77 -13.15 3.66
CA SER A 33 7.71 -14.00 3.13
C SER A 33 7.89 -14.19 1.61
N PRO A 34 7.82 -15.44 1.10
CA PRO A 34 8.06 -15.71 -0.32
C PRO A 34 6.95 -15.12 -1.21
N LEU A 35 5.76 -14.87 -0.65
CA LEU A 35 4.63 -14.24 -1.33
C LEU A 35 4.15 -13.02 -0.54
N ALA A 36 3.85 -11.95 -1.25
CA ALA A 36 3.14 -10.79 -0.74
C ALA A 36 1.88 -10.58 -1.59
N ILE A 37 0.77 -10.30 -0.92
CA ILE A 37 -0.50 -9.95 -1.54
C ILE A 37 -0.85 -8.55 -1.06
N VAL A 38 -1.20 -7.66 -1.99
CA VAL A 38 -1.57 -6.28 -1.68
C VAL A 38 -2.99 -6.04 -2.22
N PRO A 39 -3.94 -5.59 -1.39
CA PRO A 39 -5.25 -5.16 -1.84
C PRO A 39 -5.14 -4.04 -2.88
N LEU A 40 -6.04 -4.01 -3.87
CA LEU A 40 -6.06 -2.91 -4.85
C LEU A 40 -6.39 -1.58 -4.16
N GLU A 41 -7.20 -1.60 -3.11
CA GLU A 41 -7.55 -0.46 -2.28
C GLU A 41 -6.32 0.23 -1.69
N ASP A 42 -5.35 -0.54 -1.19
CA ASP A 42 -4.10 0.02 -0.64
C ASP A 42 -3.22 0.61 -1.73
N LEU A 43 -3.13 -0.05 -2.90
CA LEU A 43 -2.41 0.50 -4.05
C LEU A 43 -3.02 1.82 -4.55
N LEU A 44 -4.35 1.89 -4.53
CA LEU A 44 -5.13 3.08 -4.88
C LEU A 44 -5.20 4.11 -3.74
N ALA A 45 -4.69 3.80 -2.56
CA ALA A 45 -4.78 4.60 -1.34
C ALA A 45 -6.23 5.02 -1.01
N LEU A 46 -7.16 4.06 -1.03
CA LEU A 46 -8.56 4.29 -0.68
C LEU A 46 -8.77 4.13 0.83
N ASP A 47 -9.51 5.07 1.42
CA ASP A 47 -9.82 5.03 2.86
C ASP A 47 -10.92 4.00 3.22
N GLU A 48 -11.76 3.66 2.24
CA GLU A 48 -13.02 2.95 2.46
C GLU A 48 -12.85 1.43 2.39
N GLN A 49 -13.26 0.73 3.46
CA GLN A 49 -13.18 -0.72 3.52
C GLN A 49 -14.29 -1.40 2.70
N PRO A 50 -13.99 -2.47 1.93
CA PRO A 50 -15.00 -3.21 1.18
C PRO A 50 -15.97 -3.95 2.11
N ASN A 51 -15.54 -4.28 3.33
CA ASN A 51 -16.35 -4.94 4.34
C ASN A 51 -15.93 -4.51 5.74
N LEU A 52 -16.92 -4.21 6.58
CA LEU A 52 -16.79 -3.94 7.99
C LEU A 52 -17.48 -5.08 8.78
N PRO A 53 -16.73 -5.99 9.41
CA PRO A 53 -17.29 -7.07 10.21
C PRO A 53 -18.06 -6.57 11.43
N GLY A 54 -19.17 -7.23 11.76
CA GLY A 54 -19.97 -6.95 12.95
C GLY A 54 -21.47 -6.97 12.68
N PRO A 55 -22.31 -6.63 13.68
CA PRO A 55 -23.73 -6.43 13.49
C PRO A 55 -24.03 -5.36 12.42
N PRO A 56 -25.20 -5.39 11.76
CA PRO A 56 -25.56 -4.38 10.78
C PRO A 56 -25.45 -2.96 11.34
N CYS A 57 -24.54 -2.17 10.78
CA CYS A 57 -24.22 -0.80 11.21
C CYS A 57 -24.48 0.24 10.10
N GLY A 58 -25.08 -0.18 8.98
CA GLY A 58 -25.31 0.67 7.81
C GLY A 58 -24.12 0.73 6.83
N HIS A 59 -23.00 0.06 7.12
CA HIS A 59 -21.90 -0.02 6.16
C HIS A 59 -22.31 -0.82 4.91
N PRO A 60 -22.02 -0.33 3.68
CA PRO A 60 -22.36 -1.01 2.43
C PRO A 60 -21.39 -2.18 2.14
N ASN A 61 -21.40 -3.19 3.00
CA ASN A 61 -20.57 -4.39 2.90
C ASN A 61 -20.73 -5.04 1.53
N TRP A 62 -19.60 -5.28 0.84
CA TRP A 62 -19.53 -5.98 -0.45
C TRP A 62 -20.26 -5.29 -1.61
N LEU A 63 -20.66 -4.03 -1.44
CA LEU A 63 -21.38 -3.24 -2.45
C LEU A 63 -20.52 -2.14 -3.07
N ARG A 64 -19.34 -1.86 -2.51
CA ARG A 64 -18.43 -0.83 -3.02
C ARG A 64 -17.64 -1.33 -4.23
N ARG A 65 -17.68 -0.57 -5.31
CA ARG A 65 -16.83 -0.77 -6.49
C ARG A 65 -15.58 0.09 -6.37
N LEU A 66 -14.49 -0.30 -7.03
CA LEU A 66 -13.33 0.56 -7.18
C LEU A 66 -13.73 1.85 -7.94
N PRO A 67 -13.15 3.01 -7.58
CA PRO A 67 -13.58 4.30 -8.12
C PRO A 67 -13.09 4.58 -9.55
N ARG A 68 -12.35 3.64 -10.15
CA ARG A 68 -11.70 3.79 -11.45
C ARG A 68 -11.97 2.56 -12.32
N ALA A 69 -12.06 2.78 -13.63
CA ALA A 69 -12.05 1.71 -14.62
C ALA A 69 -10.66 1.06 -14.70
N VAL A 70 -10.61 -0.20 -15.18
CA VAL A 70 -9.40 -1.03 -15.17
C VAL A 70 -8.24 -0.39 -15.93
N ASP A 71 -8.53 0.24 -17.08
CA ASP A 71 -7.56 0.94 -17.93
C ASP A 71 -6.95 2.19 -17.27
N ALA A 72 -7.61 2.72 -16.24
CA ALA A 72 -7.16 3.87 -15.46
C ALA A 72 -6.63 3.51 -14.05
N LEU A 73 -6.57 2.22 -13.70
CA LEU A 73 -6.14 1.80 -12.35
C LEU A 73 -4.68 2.14 -12.08
N PHE A 74 -3.80 1.99 -13.06
CA PHE A 74 -2.35 2.11 -12.88
C PHE A 74 -1.85 3.49 -13.31
N ASP A 75 -2.28 4.55 -12.63
CA ASP A 75 -1.77 5.91 -12.85
C ASP A 75 -0.33 6.10 -12.30
N ALA A 76 0.17 7.34 -12.32
CA ALA A 76 1.52 7.64 -11.84
C ALA A 76 1.73 7.25 -10.36
N ASP A 77 0.79 7.59 -9.49
CA ASP A 77 0.92 7.34 -8.05
C ASP A 77 0.87 5.83 -7.73
N VAL A 78 -0.03 5.10 -8.38
CA VAL A 78 -0.13 3.64 -8.23
C VAL A 78 1.15 2.98 -8.73
N ARG A 79 1.70 3.43 -9.87
CA ARG A 79 2.98 2.92 -10.38
C ARG A 79 4.14 3.19 -9.42
N ILE A 80 4.19 4.35 -8.76
CA ILE A 80 5.19 4.66 -7.73
C ILE A 80 5.09 3.68 -6.56
N ARG A 81 3.86 3.39 -6.09
CA ARG A 81 3.64 2.42 -4.99
C ARG A 81 4.03 0.99 -5.40
N ILE A 82 3.71 0.57 -6.62
CA ILE A 82 4.15 -0.72 -7.17
C ILE A 82 5.68 -0.78 -7.22
N ALA A 83 6.35 0.24 -7.76
CA ALA A 83 7.80 0.29 -7.83
C ALA A 83 8.45 0.24 -6.43
N ALA A 84 7.83 0.85 -5.42
CA ALA A 84 8.30 0.76 -4.03
C ALA A 84 8.23 -0.67 -3.47
N ILE A 85 7.14 -1.41 -3.77
CA ILE A 85 7.00 -2.84 -3.42
C ILE A 85 8.05 -3.67 -4.17
N GLU A 86 8.16 -3.51 -5.48
CA GLU A 86 9.13 -4.24 -6.30
C GLU A 86 10.56 -4.01 -5.81
N HIS A 87 10.93 -2.77 -5.54
CA HIS A 87 12.26 -2.44 -5.02
C HIS A 87 12.52 -3.12 -3.68
N ALA A 88 11.56 -3.10 -2.76
CA ALA A 88 11.69 -3.70 -1.44
C ALA A 88 11.80 -5.23 -1.47
N ARG A 89 11.28 -5.87 -2.53
CA ARG A 89 11.32 -7.33 -2.72
C ARG A 89 12.45 -7.81 -3.61
N ARG A 90 13.22 -6.92 -4.23
CA ARG A 90 14.44 -7.32 -4.94
C ARG A 90 15.33 -8.06 -3.95
N PRO A 91 15.87 -9.25 -4.32
CA PRO A 91 16.89 -9.87 -3.52
C PRO A 91 18.04 -8.87 -3.36
N ALA A 92 18.68 -8.86 -2.18
CA ALA A 92 20.00 -8.27 -2.11
C ALA A 92 20.82 -8.97 -3.20
N GLU A 93 21.46 -8.21 -4.09
CA GLU A 93 22.43 -8.80 -5.01
C GLU A 93 23.38 -9.64 -4.15
N ASP A 94 23.49 -10.93 -4.45
CA ASP A 94 24.41 -11.80 -3.75
C ASP A 94 25.79 -11.14 -3.87
N ASP A 95 26.31 -10.61 -2.75
CA ASP A 95 27.72 -10.30 -2.59
C ASP A 95 28.46 -11.65 -2.74
N ALA A 96 28.81 -11.98 -3.98
CA ALA A 96 29.67 -13.10 -4.36
C ALA A 96 31.14 -12.74 -4.18
#